data_AF-A0A562UPN1-F1
#
_entry.id   AF-A0A562UPN1-F1
#
_cell.length_a   1.000
_cell.length_b   1.000
_cell.length_c   1.000
_cell.angle_alpha   90.00
_cell.angle_beta   90.00
_cell.angle_gamma   90.00
#
_symmetry.space_group_name_H-M   'P 1'
#
loop_
_entity.id
_entity.type
_entity.pdbx_description
1 polymer ?
#
loop_
_entity_poly.entity_id
_entity_poly.type
_entity_poly.pdbx_seq_one_letter_code
_entity_poly.pdbx_strand_id
1 'polypeptide(L)'
;MRERDLYGVMVLAVVGVSAFCVVGWGTRLANELAGVGAFVLAAITAAPVVAKWWGGSKPFASSRGKPGIESDEEREKRYRRGIEAGDAWAMYLLGILRKQQGNLDEAERWIRKAADAGLVNAMLNLSVMAERRGDTAQAREWMRKAADS
;
A
#
# COMPACT_ATOMS: atom_id res chain seq x y z
N MET A 1 8.00 46.75 2.33
CA MET A 1 7.28 45.47 2.50
C MET A 1 7.39 44.72 1.20
N ARG A 2 7.80 43.46 1.08
CA ARG A 2 8.48 42.52 1.98
C ARG A 2 8.84 41.34 1.06
N GLU A 3 10.13 41.15 0.79
CA GLU A 3 10.94 40.07 0.16
C GLU A 3 10.33 38.70 -0.27
N ARG A 4 9.03 38.58 -0.61
CA ARG A 4 8.39 37.27 -0.93
C ARG A 4 8.03 37.06 -2.40
N ASP A 5 8.10 38.08 -3.25
CA ASP A 5 7.70 37.97 -4.68
C ASP A 5 8.85 37.62 -5.63
N LEU A 6 10.11 37.70 -5.19
CA LEU A 6 11.29 37.34 -6.01
C LEU A 6 11.58 35.83 -6.03
N TYR A 7 11.10 35.06 -5.04
CA TYR A 7 11.31 33.62 -4.98
C TYR A 7 10.33 32.81 -5.86
N GLY A 8 9.16 33.38 -6.21
CA GLY A 8 8.14 32.72 -7.04
C GLY A 8 8.50 32.64 -8.53
N VAL A 9 9.22 33.63 -9.06
CA VAL A 9 9.63 33.65 -10.49
C VAL A 9 10.88 32.79 -10.73
N MET A 10 11.74 32.63 -9.72
CA MET A 10 12.99 31.87 -9.83
C MET A 10 12.78 30.35 -9.79
N VAL A 11 11.74 29.86 -9.10
CA VAL A 11 11.46 28.40 -9.00
C VAL A 11 10.82 27.85 -10.29
N LEU A 12 10.17 28.67 -11.11
CA LEU A 12 9.59 28.24 -12.39
C LEU A 12 10.62 28.09 -13.53
N ALA A 13 11.82 28.66 -13.41
CA ALA A 13 12.87 28.54 -14.44
C ALA A 13 13.71 27.25 -14.34
N VAL A 14 13.69 26.55 -13.20
CA VAL A 14 14.57 25.38 -12.95
C VAL A 14 13.90 24.04 -13.29
N VAL A 15 12.58 24.00 -13.47
CA VAL A 15 11.84 22.74 -13.78
C VAL A 15 11.61 22.54 -15.29
N GLY A 16 12.00 23.48 -16.15
CA GLY A 16 11.70 23.44 -17.59
C GLY A 16 12.79 22.91 -18.55
N VAL A 17 14.04 22.70 -18.11
CA VAL A 17 15.16 22.48 -19.06
C VAL A 17 15.69 21.03 -19.07
N SER A 18 15.26 20.16 -18.18
CA SER A 18 15.83 18.80 -18.07
C SER A 18 15.14 17.71 -18.91
N ALA A 19 14.16 18.06 -19.75
CA ALA A 19 13.44 17.10 -20.61
C ALA A 19 13.73 17.23 -22.11
N PHE A 20 14.75 17.99 -22.52
CA PHE A 20 15.12 18.15 -23.94
C PHE A 20 16.61 17.93 -24.24
N CYS A 21 17.21 16.89 -23.66
CA CYS A 21 18.49 16.34 -24.11
C CYS A 21 18.39 14.83 -24.38
N VAL A 22 17.33 14.44 -25.09
CA VAL A 22 17.23 13.13 -25.76
C VAL A 22 17.87 13.27 -27.14
N VAL A 23 19.00 12.59 -27.33
CA VAL A 23 19.50 12.02 -28.61
C VAL A 23 20.01 12.99 -29.69
N GLY A 24 21.29 12.83 -30.06
CA GLY A 24 21.98 13.55 -31.14
C GLY A 24 22.49 14.88 -30.63
N TRP A 25 23.78 15.20 -30.63
CA TRP A 25 24.61 15.43 -31.80
C TRP A 25 26.08 15.20 -31.45
N GLY A 26 26.86 14.86 -32.47
CA GLY A 26 28.18 14.26 -32.38
C GLY A 26 29.30 15.09 -31.74
N THR A 27 30.30 14.32 -31.32
CA THR A 27 31.60 14.66 -30.74
C THR A 27 32.50 15.53 -31.62
N ARG A 28 32.07 16.73 -32.04
CA ARG A 28 32.90 17.50 -33.00
C ARG A 28 32.78 19.03 -33.01
N LEU A 29 32.44 19.74 -31.92
CA LEU A 29 32.49 21.21 -31.98
C LEU A 29 32.60 22.03 -30.67
N ALA A 30 33.27 21.57 -29.61
CA ALA A 30 33.49 22.46 -28.45
C ALA A 30 34.82 22.24 -27.72
N ASN A 31 35.86 21.86 -28.45
CA ASN A 31 37.27 21.95 -28.01
C ASN A 31 37.79 23.42 -28.03
N GLU A 32 36.93 24.40 -27.77
CA GLU A 32 37.21 25.84 -28.01
C GLU A 32 36.81 26.75 -26.84
N LEU A 33 36.54 26.20 -25.64
CA LEU A 33 36.40 27.01 -24.41
C LEU A 33 37.19 26.38 -23.25
N ALA A 34 38.46 26.08 -23.52
CA ALA A 34 39.48 25.94 -22.48
C ALA A 34 39.67 27.30 -21.79
N GLY A 35 38.87 27.57 -20.75
CA GLY A 35 39.00 28.83 -20.01
C GLY A 35 38.09 28.99 -18.78
N VAL A 36 36.95 28.29 -18.70
CA VAL A 36 36.02 28.47 -17.55
C VAL A 36 35.55 27.14 -16.92
N GLY A 37 35.90 26.00 -17.51
CA GLY A 37 35.49 24.66 -17.04
C GLY A 37 36.28 24.07 -15.85
N ALA A 38 37.23 24.80 -15.27
CA ALA A 38 38.08 24.30 -14.17
C ALA A 38 37.69 24.82 -12.77
N PHE A 39 36.81 25.83 -12.68
CA PHE A 39 36.43 26.40 -11.37
C PHE A 39 35.12 25.88 -10.79
N VAL A 40 34.28 25.18 -11.55
CA VAL A 40 33.02 24.62 -11.03
C VAL A 40 33.17 23.15 -10.56
N LEU A 41 34.19 22.43 -11.01
CA LEU A 41 34.39 21.02 -10.63
C LEU A 41 35.18 20.82 -9.32
N ALA A 42 35.88 21.84 -8.82
CA ALA A 42 36.67 21.75 -7.59
C ALA A 42 35.89 22.13 -6.31
N ALA A 43 34.68 22.70 -6.42
CA ALA A 43 33.86 23.07 -5.27
C ALA A 43 32.94 21.94 -4.76
N ILE A 44 32.84 20.82 -5.48
CA ILE A 44 31.91 19.72 -5.14
C ILE A 44 32.57 18.60 -4.31
N THR A 45 33.91 18.48 -4.30
CA THR A 45 34.57 17.29 -3.73
C THR A 45 35.24 17.46 -2.36
N ALA A 46 35.26 18.66 -1.78
CA ALA A 46 35.98 18.87 -0.51
C ALA A 46 35.26 19.82 0.45
N ALA A 47 34.07 19.42 0.91
CA ALA A 47 33.51 19.96 2.14
C ALA A 47 32.88 18.84 2.98
N PRO A 48 33.41 18.52 4.19
CA PRO A 48 32.73 17.64 5.15
C PRO A 48 31.36 18.20 5.61
N VAL A 49 31.00 19.40 5.17
CA VAL A 49 29.72 20.06 5.45
C VAL A 49 28.58 19.51 4.60
N VAL A 50 28.82 19.01 3.38
CA VAL A 50 27.75 18.38 2.56
C VAL A 50 27.32 17.04 3.15
N ALA A 51 28.25 16.27 3.73
CA ALA A 51 27.93 15.05 4.46
C ALA A 51 27.10 15.30 5.73
N LYS A 52 27.17 16.50 6.32
CA LYS A 52 26.27 16.94 7.41
C LYS A 52 24.84 17.22 6.92
N TRP A 53 24.68 17.60 5.66
CA TRP A 53 23.37 17.83 5.03
C TRP A 53 22.78 16.57 4.37
N TRP A 54 23.62 15.57 4.04
CA TRP A 54 23.21 14.26 3.53
C TRP A 54 23.38 13.11 4.54
N GLY A 55 23.69 13.43 5.80
CA GLY A 55 23.82 12.49 6.92
C GLY A 55 22.56 12.41 7.78
N GLY A 56 21.38 12.42 7.16
CA GLY A 56 20.13 12.59 7.89
C GLY A 56 18.84 12.15 7.20
N SER A 57 18.88 11.70 5.95
CA SER A 57 17.80 10.86 5.40
C SER A 57 17.93 9.48 6.02
N LYS A 58 17.62 9.40 7.32
CA LYS A 58 17.03 8.18 7.88
C LYS A 58 15.97 7.80 6.86
N PRO A 59 15.95 6.56 6.32
CA PRO A 59 14.79 6.14 5.57
C PRO A 59 13.58 6.50 6.44
N PHE A 60 12.48 6.93 5.82
CA PHE A 60 11.19 6.87 6.48
C PHE A 60 10.87 5.37 6.69
N ALA A 61 11.69 4.71 7.50
CA ALA A 61 11.38 3.51 8.20
C ALA A 61 10.27 3.96 9.12
N SER A 62 9.05 3.66 8.73
CA SER A 62 7.89 3.75 9.59
C SER A 62 8.17 2.89 10.83
N SER A 63 8.76 3.50 11.85
CA SER A 63 8.95 2.95 13.19
C SER A 63 7.73 3.19 14.07
N ARG A 64 6.62 3.69 13.50
CA ARG A 64 5.31 3.23 13.93
C ARG A 64 5.34 1.73 13.66
N GLY A 65 5.53 0.91 14.69
CA GLY A 65 5.29 -0.53 14.59
C GLY A 65 4.04 -0.71 13.75
N LYS A 66 4.11 -1.56 12.71
CA LYS A 66 2.95 -1.90 11.88
C LYS A 66 1.75 -1.96 12.82
N PRO A 67 0.69 -1.14 12.63
CA PRO A 67 -0.40 -1.03 13.60
C PRO A 67 -0.75 -2.44 14.02
N GLY A 68 -0.55 -2.72 15.32
CA GLY A 68 -0.20 -4.04 15.84
C GLY A 68 -0.79 -5.14 14.99
N ILE A 69 0.06 -5.86 14.26
CA ILE A 69 -0.30 -7.18 13.77
C ILE A 69 -0.47 -8.04 15.03
N GLU A 70 -1.62 -7.87 15.69
CA GLU A 70 -2.14 -8.79 16.71
C GLU A 70 -1.91 -10.17 16.12
N SER A 71 -1.18 -11.02 16.86
CA SER A 71 -0.77 -12.30 16.30
C SER A 71 -2.00 -13.06 15.85
N ASP A 72 -1.86 -13.93 14.85
CA ASP A 72 -3.00 -14.74 14.39
C ASP A 72 -3.61 -15.54 15.56
N GLU A 73 -2.80 -15.89 16.56
CA GLU A 73 -3.21 -16.53 17.81
C GLU A 73 -4.05 -15.62 18.71
N GLU A 74 -3.66 -14.37 18.92
CA GLU A 74 -4.41 -13.39 19.71
C GLU A 74 -5.75 -13.04 19.05
N ARG A 75 -5.73 -12.89 17.72
CA ARG A 75 -6.93 -12.69 16.90
C ARG A 75 -7.87 -13.88 17.01
N GLU A 76 -7.36 -15.10 16.86
CA GLU A 76 -8.15 -16.31 17.03
C GLU A 76 -8.77 -16.37 18.43
N LYS A 77 -8.00 -16.07 19.48
CA LYS A 77 -8.51 -16.05 20.86
C LYS A 77 -9.63 -15.02 21.04
N ARG A 78 -9.49 -13.83 20.45
CA ARG A 78 -10.56 -12.80 20.47
C ARG A 78 -11.81 -13.30 19.75
N TYR A 79 -11.67 -13.90 18.57
CA TYR A 79 -12.81 -14.41 17.82
C TYR A 79 -13.49 -15.58 18.54
N ARG A 80 -12.73 -16.49 19.15
CA ARG A 80 -13.33 -17.58 19.95
C ARG A 80 -14.18 -17.06 21.10
N ARG A 81 -13.73 -16.03 21.83
CA ARG A 81 -14.55 -15.38 22.86
C ARG A 81 -15.82 -14.73 22.29
N GLY A 82 -15.74 -14.12 21.10
CA GLY A 82 -16.92 -13.59 20.40
C GLY A 82 -17.90 -14.69 20.00
N ILE A 83 -17.39 -15.83 19.52
CA ILE A 83 -18.20 -17.01 19.16
C ILE A 83 -18.90 -17.57 20.39
N GLU A 84 -18.22 -17.66 21.53
CA GLU A 84 -18.81 -18.06 22.81
C GLU A 84 -19.93 -17.10 23.26
N ALA A 85 -19.82 -15.82 22.91
CA ALA A 85 -20.86 -14.81 23.12
C ALA A 85 -21.97 -14.80 22.05
N GLY A 86 -21.89 -15.68 21.04
CA GLY A 86 -22.87 -15.77 19.96
C GLY A 86 -22.71 -14.72 18.85
N ASP A 87 -21.57 -14.05 18.76
CA ASP A 87 -21.30 -13.03 17.73
C ASP A 87 -21.05 -13.68 16.35
N ALA A 88 -21.99 -13.48 15.43
CA ALA A 88 -21.90 -13.92 14.04
C ALA A 88 -20.71 -13.27 13.31
N TRP A 89 -20.33 -12.04 13.69
CA TRP A 89 -19.16 -11.36 13.12
C TRP A 89 -17.87 -12.06 13.49
N ALA A 90 -17.75 -12.53 14.73
CA ALA A 90 -16.60 -13.29 15.19
C ALA A 90 -16.44 -14.63 14.44
N MET A 91 -17.55 -15.32 14.14
CA MET A 91 -17.53 -16.52 13.29
C MET A 91 -17.01 -16.20 11.87
N TYR A 92 -17.48 -15.11 11.28
CA TYR A 92 -17.04 -14.67 9.96
C TYR A 92 -15.54 -14.32 9.95
N LEU A 93 -15.07 -13.54 10.93
CA LEU A 93 -13.66 -13.15 11.02
C LEU A 93 -12.72 -14.36 11.24
N LEU A 94 -13.15 -15.36 12.01
CA LEU A 94 -12.41 -16.61 12.14
C LEU A 94 -12.32 -17.34 10.79
N GLY A 95 -13.40 -17.36 10.02
CA GLY A 95 -13.39 -17.90 8.66
C GLY A 95 -12.41 -17.18 7.73
N ILE A 96 -12.36 -15.85 7.79
CA ILE A 96 -11.39 -15.05 7.02
C ILE A 96 -9.94 -15.35 7.46
N LEU A 97 -9.68 -15.51 8.75
CA LEU A 97 -8.37 -15.90 9.27
C LEU A 97 -7.94 -17.27 8.70
N ARG A 98 -8.84 -18.25 8.71
CA ARG A 98 -8.58 -19.58 8.14
C ARG A 98 -8.34 -19.54 6.63
N LYS A 99 -9.06 -18.67 5.91
CA LYS A 99 -8.83 -18.43 4.48
C LYS A 99 -7.43 -17.86 4.21
N GLN A 100 -6.96 -16.94 5.06
CA GLN A 100 -5.60 -16.37 4.96
C GLN A 100 -4.52 -17.42 5.22
N GLN A 101 -4.79 -18.41 6.08
CA GLN A 101 -3.91 -19.54 6.36
C GLN A 101 -3.95 -20.63 5.26
N GLY A 102 -4.76 -20.46 4.21
CA GLY A 102 -4.92 -21.45 3.13
C GLY A 102 -5.92 -22.57 3.42
N ASN A 103 -6.54 -22.56 4.61
CA ASN A 103 -7.53 -23.56 5.03
C ASN A 103 -8.94 -23.19 4.52
N LEU A 104 -9.15 -23.30 3.21
CA LEU A 104 -10.39 -22.89 2.55
C LEU A 104 -11.63 -23.67 3.03
N ASP A 105 -11.49 -24.97 3.29
CA ASP A 105 -12.60 -25.80 3.77
C ASP A 105 -13.07 -25.37 5.16
N GLU A 106 -12.12 -25.05 6.03
CA GLU A 106 -12.43 -24.57 7.38
C GLU A 106 -13.00 -23.15 7.34
N ALA A 107 -12.46 -22.30 6.47
CA ALA A 107 -13.00 -20.97 6.23
C ALA A 107 -14.47 -21.03 5.81
N GLU A 108 -14.82 -21.88 4.85
CA GLU A 108 -16.19 -22.02 4.38
C GLU A 108 -17.12 -22.50 5.48
N ARG A 109 -16.69 -23.45 6.33
CA ARG A 109 -17.51 -23.92 7.46
C ARG A 109 -17.83 -22.78 8.43
N TRP A 110 -16.85 -21.94 8.78
CA TRP A 110 -17.07 -20.83 9.70
C TRP A 110 -17.90 -19.70 9.08
N ILE A 111 -17.65 -19.37 7.81
CA ILE A 111 -18.47 -18.38 7.09
C ILE A 111 -19.91 -18.89 6.95
N ARG A 112 -20.14 -20.19 6.73
CA ARG A 112 -21.49 -20.77 6.70
C ARG A 112 -22.22 -20.61 8.03
N LYS A 113 -21.57 -20.89 9.16
CA LYS A 113 -22.16 -20.63 10.48
C LYS A 113 -22.52 -19.16 10.70
N ALA A 114 -21.67 -18.25 10.25
CA ALA A 114 -21.97 -16.81 10.31
C ALA A 114 -23.17 -16.43 9.43
N ALA A 115 -23.28 -17.03 8.23
CA ALA A 115 -24.42 -16.85 7.35
C ALA A 115 -25.72 -17.41 7.96
N ASP A 116 -25.66 -18.59 8.57
CA ASP A 116 -26.80 -19.21 9.26
C ASP A 116 -27.25 -18.38 10.48
N ALA A 117 -26.34 -17.63 11.10
CA ALA A 117 -26.64 -16.65 12.14
C ALA A 117 -27.18 -15.31 11.61
N GLY A 118 -27.46 -15.20 10.31
CA GLY A 118 -28.07 -14.01 9.69
C GLY A 118 -27.07 -12.95 9.22
N LEU A 119 -25.76 -13.25 9.18
CA LEU A 119 -24.79 -12.27 8.72
C LEU A 119 -24.78 -12.18 7.18
N VAL A 120 -25.36 -11.11 6.65
CA VAL A 120 -25.41 -10.79 5.21
C VAL A 120 -24.01 -10.82 4.56
N ASN A 121 -23.00 -10.27 5.22
CA ASN A 121 -21.62 -10.26 4.70
C ASN A 121 -21.04 -11.68 4.55
N ALA A 122 -21.45 -12.63 5.39
CA ALA A 122 -21.04 -14.03 5.24
C ALA A 122 -21.75 -14.69 4.06
N MET A 123 -23.06 -14.45 3.88
CA MET A 123 -23.83 -14.95 2.74
C MET A 123 -23.24 -14.45 1.40
N LEU A 124 -22.89 -13.17 1.30
CA LEU A 124 -22.24 -12.60 0.11
C LEU A 124 -20.86 -13.22 -0.15
N ASN A 125 -20.09 -13.54 0.89
CA ASN A 125 -18.81 -14.24 0.68
C ASN A 125 -19.02 -15.67 0.19
N LEU A 126 -20.03 -16.38 0.67
CA LEU A 126 -20.37 -17.71 0.17
C LEU A 126 -20.84 -17.68 -1.28
N SER A 127 -21.60 -16.65 -1.69
CA SER A 127 -21.99 -16.51 -3.09
C SER A 127 -20.75 -16.32 -3.98
N VAL A 128 -19.83 -15.42 -3.59
CA VAL A 128 -18.57 -15.21 -4.33
C VAL A 128 -17.70 -16.48 -4.36
N MET A 129 -17.66 -17.24 -3.27
CA MET A 129 -16.93 -18.52 -3.24
C MET A 129 -17.56 -19.56 -4.17
N ALA A 130 -18.90 -19.63 -4.23
CA ALA A 130 -19.62 -20.51 -5.14
C ALA A 130 -19.43 -20.10 -6.61
N GLU A 131 -19.47 -18.80 -6.94
CA GLU A 131 -19.19 -18.30 -8.29
C GLU A 131 -17.79 -18.67 -8.76
N ARG A 132 -16.79 -18.56 -7.87
CA ARG A 132 -15.40 -18.95 -8.17
C ARG A 132 -15.25 -20.45 -8.44
N ARG A 133 -16.15 -21.29 -7.90
CA ARG A 133 -16.22 -22.73 -8.21
C ARG A 133 -17.01 -23.03 -9.49
N GLY A 134 -17.67 -22.04 -10.08
CA GLY A 134 -18.59 -22.22 -11.20
C GLY A 134 -19.99 -22.67 -10.78
N ASP A 135 -20.29 -22.73 -9.47
CA ASP A 135 -21.62 -23.10 -8.97
C ASP A 135 -22.53 -21.87 -8.88
N THR A 136 -23.05 -21.47 -10.05
CA THR A 136 -23.97 -20.33 -10.19
C THR A 136 -25.34 -20.56 -9.54
N ALA A 137 -25.72 -21.81 -9.26
CA ALA A 137 -26.97 -22.12 -8.58
C ALA A 137 -26.84 -21.82 -7.08
N GLN A 138 -25.79 -22.34 -6.45
CA GLN A 138 -25.48 -22.07 -5.04
C GLN A 138 -25.20 -20.58 -4.80
N ALA A 139 -24.50 -19.91 -5.73
CA ALA A 139 -24.25 -18.48 -5.62
C ALA A 139 -25.54 -17.66 -5.56
N ARG A 140 -26.49 -17.94 -6.46
CA ARG A 140 -27.80 -17.27 -6.50
C ARG A 140 -28.63 -17.55 -5.26
N GLU A 141 -28.55 -18.76 -4.71
CA GLU A 141 -29.26 -19.10 -3.47
C GLU A 141 -28.77 -18.22 -2.31
N TRP A 142 -27.45 -18.10 -2.14
CA TRP A 142 -26.88 -17.26 -1.09
C TRP A 142 -27.16 -15.77 -1.31
N MET A 143 -27.11 -15.29 -2.55
CA MET A 143 -27.49 -13.91 -2.87
C MET A 143 -28.96 -13.62 -2.57
N ARG A 144 -29.87 -14.56 -2.82
CA ARG A 144 -31.28 -14.42 -2.46
C ARG A 144 -31.45 -14.35 -0.94
N LYS A 145 -30.81 -15.25 -0.20
CA LYS A 145 -30.81 -15.21 1.28
C LYS A 145 -30.25 -13.89 1.82
N ALA A 146 -29.20 -13.37 1.21
CA ALA A 146 -28.61 -12.08 1.58
C ALA A 146 -29.55 -10.89 1.30
N ALA A 147 -30.38 -10.98 0.24
CA ALA A 147 -31.36 -9.95 -0.10
C ALA A 147 -32.63 -10.02 0.77
N ASP A 148 -32.97 -11.20 1.27
CA ASP A 148 -34.16 -11.45 2.10
C ASP A 148 -33.91 -11.16 3.61
N SER A 149 -32.68 -10.83 4.00
CA SER A 149 -32.22 -10.72 5.39
C SER A 149 -32.32 -9.32 6.00
#